data_AF-A0A497KX33-F1
#
_entry.id   AF-A0A497KX33-F1
#
_cell.length_a   1.000
_cell.length_b   1.000
_cell.length_c   1.000
_cell.angle_alpha   90.00
_cell.angle_beta   90.00
_cell.angle_gamma   90.00
#
_symmetry.space_group_name_H-M   'P 1'
#
loop_
_entity.id
_entity.type
_entity.pdbx_description
1 polymer ?
#
loop_
_entity_poly.entity_id
_entity_poly.type
_entity_poly.pdbx_seq_one_letter_code
_entity_poly.pdbx_strand_id
1 'polypeptide(L)'
;MESGRKALEHLNNYRAVAERVKSLVKAYWGDAVVYVFGSAVEGRYTAASDIDILIVVDGVSKEEGDRVKALIYERIDAPIELHIASRDEFEGWYKRFIEVLEEV
;
A
#
# COMPACT_ATOMS: atom_id res chain seq x y z
N MET A 1 0.69 1.27 29.53
CA MET A 1 -0.21 0.43 28.70
C MET A 1 -1.24 1.29 27.94
N GLU A 2 -0.91 2.52 27.52
CA GLU A 2 -1.85 3.45 26.87
C GLU A 2 -1.55 3.66 25.37
N SER A 3 -0.33 3.32 24.92
CA SER A 3 0.06 3.41 23.49
C SER A 3 -0.59 2.35 22.58
N GLY A 4 -1.07 1.23 23.13
CA GLY A 4 -1.64 0.14 22.33
C GLY A 4 -3.05 0.41 21.79
N ARG A 5 -3.89 1.18 22.50
CA ARG A 5 -5.27 1.46 22.07
C ARG A 5 -5.35 2.50 20.96
N LYS A 6 -4.58 3.58 21.04
CA LYS A 6 -4.54 4.61 19.99
C LYS A 6 -3.99 4.06 18.68
N ALA A 7 -2.96 3.21 18.74
CA ALA A 7 -2.44 2.54 17.55
C ALA A 7 -3.52 1.73 16.83
N LEU A 8 -4.34 0.95 17.57
CA LEU A 8 -5.43 0.14 17.01
C LEU A 8 -6.54 0.95 16.33
N GLU A 9 -6.89 2.12 16.88
CA GLU A 9 -7.89 3.01 16.27
C GLU A 9 -7.39 3.61 14.93
N HIS A 10 -6.09 3.93 14.84
CA HIS A 10 -5.47 4.41 13.60
C HIS A 10 -5.20 3.28 12.59
N LEU A 11 -4.86 2.08 13.07
CA LEU A 11 -4.69 0.86 12.26
C LEU A 11 -5.95 0.50 11.47
N ASN A 12 -7.13 0.69 12.09
CA ASN A 12 -8.40 0.30 11.48
C ASN A 12 -8.77 1.11 10.22
N ASN A 13 -8.31 2.36 10.09
CA ASN A 13 -8.67 3.19 8.94
C ASN A 13 -7.81 2.90 7.71
N TYR A 14 -6.48 2.83 7.86
CA TYR A 14 -5.62 2.57 6.71
C TYR A 14 -5.80 1.15 6.19
N ARG A 15 -6.00 0.16 7.08
CA ARG A 15 -6.16 -1.23 6.67
C ARG A 15 -7.39 -1.40 5.79
N ALA A 16 -8.51 -0.77 6.15
CA ALA A 16 -9.72 -0.78 5.33
C ALA A 16 -9.50 -0.13 3.95
N VAL A 17 -8.74 0.97 3.88
CA VAL A 17 -8.37 1.60 2.61
C VAL A 17 -7.48 0.67 1.78
N ALA A 18 -6.46 0.07 2.39
CA ALA A 18 -5.52 -0.82 1.73
C ALA A 18 -6.20 -2.11 1.22
N GLU A 19 -7.15 -2.68 1.97
CA GLU A 19 -7.97 -3.82 1.54
C GLU A 19 -8.87 -3.47 0.33
N ARG A 20 -9.40 -2.25 0.28
CA ARG A 20 -10.14 -1.75 -0.89
C ARG A 20 -9.21 -1.60 -2.10
N VAL A 21 -8.01 -1.06 -1.90
CA VAL A 21 -6.98 -0.97 -2.95
C VAL A 21 -6.60 -2.36 -3.45
N LYS A 22 -6.31 -3.30 -2.55
CA LYS A 22 -6.02 -4.71 -2.88
C LYS A 22 -7.12 -5.32 -3.76
N SER A 23 -8.38 -5.13 -3.38
CA SER A 23 -9.51 -5.66 -4.13
C SER A 23 -9.55 -5.12 -5.57
N LEU A 24 -9.28 -3.82 -5.75
CA LEU A 24 -9.18 -3.19 -7.06
C LEU A 24 -7.99 -3.72 -7.86
N VAL A 25 -6.81 -3.76 -7.24
CA VAL A 25 -5.57 -4.27 -7.85
C VAL A 25 -5.75 -5.71 -8.32
N LYS A 26 -6.30 -6.59 -7.47
CA LYS A 26 -6.53 -8.00 -7.79
C LYS A 26 -7.52 -8.22 -8.93
N ALA A 27 -8.41 -7.26 -9.21
CA ALA A 27 -9.31 -7.32 -10.35
C ALA A 27 -8.57 -7.10 -11.69
N TYR A 28 -7.43 -6.39 -11.68
CA TYR A 28 -6.56 -6.20 -12.85
C TYR A 28 -5.44 -7.24 -12.91
N TRP A 29 -4.79 -7.49 -11.76
CA TRP A 29 -3.62 -8.35 -11.62
C TRP A 29 -3.85 -9.37 -10.51
N GLY A 30 -4.41 -10.54 -10.88
CA GLY A 30 -4.83 -11.55 -9.91
C GLY A 30 -3.71 -12.12 -9.03
N ASP A 31 -2.47 -12.08 -9.52
CA ASP A 31 -1.27 -12.56 -8.82
C ASP A 31 -0.53 -11.46 -8.03
N ALA A 32 -0.97 -10.20 -8.10
CA ALA A 32 -0.32 -9.09 -7.41
C ALA A 32 -0.40 -9.23 -5.89
N VAL A 33 0.68 -8.93 -5.17
CA VAL A 33 0.71 -8.89 -3.70
C VAL A 33 0.72 -7.43 -3.26
N VAL A 34 -0.07 -7.08 -2.24
CA VAL A 34 -0.24 -5.69 -1.80
C VAL A 34 0.23 -5.55 -0.37
N TYR A 35 1.08 -4.56 -0.14
CA TYR A 35 1.63 -4.24 1.15
C TYR A 35 1.34 -2.79 1.51
N VAL A 36 1.18 -2.53 2.79
CA VAL A 36 1.26 -1.19 3.38
C VAL A 36 2.63 -1.04 4.02
N PHE A 37 3.23 0.13 3.89
CA PHE A 37 4.51 0.44 4.52
C PHE A 37 4.56 1.90 4.97
N GLY A 38 5.74 2.33 5.42
CA GLY A 38 5.98 3.72 5.80
C GLY A 38 5.32 4.13 7.12
N SER A 39 5.10 5.43 7.27
CA SER A 39 4.73 6.04 8.56
C SER A 39 3.42 5.51 9.16
N ALA A 40 2.53 4.98 8.30
CA ALA A 40 1.27 4.33 8.67
C ALA A 40 1.49 3.09 9.54
N VAL A 41 2.42 2.21 9.14
CA VAL A 41 2.68 0.93 9.83
C VAL A 41 3.64 1.12 11.00
N GLU A 42 4.51 2.13 10.96
CA GLU A 42 5.44 2.47 12.04
C GLU A 42 4.77 3.15 13.25
N GLY A 43 3.45 3.38 13.21
CA GLY A 43 2.70 4.05 14.28
C GLY A 43 3.02 5.54 14.43
N ARG A 44 3.63 6.15 13.40
CA ARG A 44 4.00 7.58 13.35
C ARG A 44 3.03 8.42 12.53
N TYR A 45 1.89 7.85 12.15
CA TYR A 45 0.92 8.49 11.26
C TYR A 45 0.24 9.70 11.93
N THR A 46 0.23 10.82 11.22
CA THR A 46 -0.56 12.00 11.58
C THR A 46 -1.76 12.11 10.63
N ALA A 47 -2.76 12.94 10.94
CA ALA A 47 -3.91 13.14 10.07
C ALA A 47 -3.58 13.68 8.66
N ALA A 48 -2.32 14.06 8.40
CA ALA A 48 -1.81 14.57 7.13
C ALA A 48 -0.84 13.61 6.42
N SER A 49 -0.57 12.42 6.97
CA SER A 49 0.34 11.46 6.36
C SER A 49 -0.36 10.71 5.21
N ASP A 50 0.37 10.36 4.15
CA ASP A 50 -0.18 9.48 3.10
C ASP A 50 -0.08 8.00 3.50
N ILE A 51 -0.97 7.16 2.98
CA ILE A 51 -0.93 5.70 3.15
C ILE A 51 -0.10 5.12 2.00
N ASP A 52 1.15 4.76 2.30
CA ASP A 52 2.08 4.17 1.33
C ASP A 52 1.70 2.71 1.05
N ILE A 53 1.35 2.41 -0.20
CA ILE A 53 0.94 1.09 -0.65
C ILE A 53 1.87 0.60 -1.74
N LEU A 54 2.50 -0.55 -1.52
CA LEU A 54 3.34 -1.24 -2.49
C LEU A 54 2.57 -2.39 -3.13
N ILE A 55 2.48 -2.37 -4.45
CA ILE A 55 1.90 -3.42 -5.28
C ILE A 55 3.03 -4.16 -5.97
N VAL A 56 3.22 -5.44 -5.62
CA VAL A 56 4.23 -6.31 -6.21
C VAL A 56 3.59 -7.17 -7.28
N VAL A 57 3.95 -6.96 -8.54
CA VAL A 57 3.40 -7.65 -9.71
C VAL A 57 4.43 -7.67 -10.86
N ASP A 58 4.53 -8.78 -11.57
CA ASP A 58 5.45 -8.91 -12.71
C ASP A 58 4.73 -8.74 -14.05
N GLY A 59 5.50 -8.42 -15.10
CA GLY A 59 4.97 -8.37 -16.47
C GLY A 59 4.07 -7.17 -16.78
N VAL A 60 3.96 -6.20 -15.86
CA VAL A 60 3.19 -4.98 -16.03
C VAL A 60 4.05 -3.90 -16.67
N SER A 61 3.57 -3.31 -17.76
CA SER A 61 4.21 -2.15 -18.37
C SER A 61 3.98 -0.88 -17.56
N LYS A 62 4.87 0.10 -17.66
CA LYS A 62 4.71 1.39 -16.97
C LYS A 62 3.39 2.09 -17.32
N GLU A 63 3.01 2.08 -18.61
CA GLU A 63 1.77 2.69 -19.10
C GLU A 63 0.52 2.01 -18.53
N GLU A 64 0.53 0.68 -18.44
CA GLU A 64 -0.55 -0.08 -17.80
C GLU A 64 -0.61 0.23 -16.30
N GLY A 65 0.55 0.25 -15.62
CA GLY A 65 0.66 0.59 -14.22
C GLY A 65 0.09 1.98 -13.90
N ASP A 66 0.48 2.99 -14.68
CA ASP A 66 0.00 4.37 -14.52
C ASP A 66 -1.52 4.47 -14.75
N ARG A 67 -2.06 3.73 -15.73
CA ARG A 67 -3.50 3.65 -16.00
C ARG A 67 -4.28 3.06 -14.83
N VAL A 68 -3.80 1.95 -14.28
CA VAL A 68 -4.44 1.27 -13.14
C VAL A 68 -4.36 2.13 -11.89
N LYS A 69 -3.22 2.80 -11.64
CA LYS A 69 -3.08 3.78 -10.56
C LYS A 69 -4.13 4.89 -10.66
N ALA A 70 -4.29 5.52 -11.83
CA ALA A 70 -5.28 6.57 -12.03
C ALA A 70 -6.72 6.08 -11.71
N LEU A 71 -7.07 4.88 -12.15
CA LEU A 71 -8.37 4.26 -11.87
C LEU A 71 -8.60 3.97 -10.38
N ILE A 72 -7.54 3.63 -9.64
CA ILE A 72 -7.62 3.43 -8.19
C ILE A 72 -7.79 4.77 -7.49
N TYR A 73 -7.04 5.81 -7.88
CA TYR A 73 -7.17 7.16 -7.33
C TYR A 73 -8.57 7.74 -7.50
N GLU A 74 -9.26 7.44 -8.61
CA GLU A 74 -10.67 7.85 -8.81
C GLU A 74 -11.66 7.13 -7.88
N ARG A 75 -11.32 5.95 -7.36
CA ARG A 75 -12.22 5.09 -6.56
C ARG A 75 -11.96 5.13 -5.07
N ILE A 76 -10.79 5.62 -4.68
CA ILE A 76 -10.33 5.68 -3.29
C ILE A 76 -10.25 7.14 -2.87
N ASP A 77 -11.20 7.54 -2.03
CA ASP A 77 -11.23 8.85 -1.40
C ASP A 77 -10.40 8.83 -0.11
N ALA A 78 -9.08 8.74 -0.25
CA ALA A 78 -8.12 8.74 0.85
C ALA A 78 -6.72 9.21 0.37
N PRO A 79 -5.90 9.79 1.26
CA PRO A 79 -4.52 10.14 0.95
C PRO A 79 -3.67 8.86 0.81
N ILE A 80 -3.50 8.36 -0.43
CA ILE A 80 -2.73 7.14 -0.72
C ILE A 80 -1.55 7.45 -1.65
N GLU A 81 -0.43 6.77 -1.45
CA GLU A 81 0.68 6.75 -2.42
C GLU A 81 0.85 5.33 -2.95
N LEU A 82 0.65 5.14 -4.26
CA LEU A 82 0.76 3.82 -4.90
C LEU A 82 2.13 3.62 -5.54
N HIS A 83 2.83 2.58 -5.12
CA HIS A 83 4.05 2.10 -5.75
C HIS A 83 3.78 0.77 -6.44
N ILE A 84 4.33 0.59 -7.65
CA ILE A 84 4.28 -0.68 -8.38
C ILE A 84 5.72 -1.14 -8.56
N ALA A 85 5.98 -2.39 -8.24
CA ALA A 85 7.29 -3.00 -8.36
C ALA A 85 7.17 -4.43 -8.86
N SER A 86 8.15 -4.89 -9.63
CA SER A 86 8.38 -6.31 -9.89
C SER A 86 8.81 -7.03 -8.62
N ARG A 87 8.75 -8.37 -8.61
CA ARG A 87 9.28 -9.18 -7.50
C ARG A 87 10.78 -8.92 -7.31
N ASP A 88 11.52 -8.73 -8.40
CA ASP A 88 12.96 -8.43 -8.34
C ASP A 88 13.25 -7.08 -7.68
N GLU A 89 12.49 -6.03 -8.02
CA GLU A 89 12.59 -4.72 -7.37
C GLU A 89 12.18 -4.77 -5.89
N PHE A 90 11.15 -5.56 -5.57
CA PHE A 90 10.72 -5.76 -4.20
C PHE A 90 11.81 -6.39 -3.33
N GLU A 91 12.38 -7.52 -3.76
CA GLU A 91 13.43 -8.23 -3.03
C GLU A 91 14.76 -7.46 -3.01
N GLY A 92 15.13 -6.85 -4.15
CA GLY A 92 16.43 -6.21 -4.34
C GLY A 92 16.54 -4.79 -3.77
N TRP A 93 15.43 -4.06 -3.70
CA TRP A 93 15.39 -2.66 -3.27
C TRP A 93 14.49 -2.49 -2.05
N TYR A 94 13.17 -2.66 -2.20
CA TYR A 94 12.20 -2.29 -1.16
C TYR A 94 12.44 -2.99 0.19
N LYS A 95 12.70 -4.29 0.21
CA LYS A 95 13.00 -5.04 1.45
C LYS A 95 14.24 -4.54 2.20
N ARG A 96 15.13 -3.80 1.55
CA ARG A 96 16.36 -3.27 2.17
C ARG A 96 16.15 -1.91 2.84
N PHE A 97 15.13 -1.16 2.41
CA PHE A 97 14.87 0.20 2.87
C PHE A 97 13.62 0.31 3.76
N ILE A 98 12.69 -0.63 3.63
CA ILE A 98 11.47 -0.66 4.45
C ILE A 98 11.75 -1.45 5.73
N GLU A 99 11.64 -0.77 6.88
CA GLU A 99 11.78 -1.40 8.20
C GLU A 99 10.55 -2.23 8.58
N VAL A 100 9.36 -1.76 8.21
CA VAL A 100 8.08 -2.41 8.53
C VAL A 100 7.20 -2.49 7.29
N LEU A 101 6.81 -3.72 6.95
CA LEU A 101 5.97 -4.06 5.80
C LEU A 101 4.81 -4.91 6.30
N GLU A 102 3.58 -4.52 6.00
CA GLU A 102 2.39 -5.29 6.33
C GLU A 102 1.68 -5.73 5.05
N GLU A 103 1.57 -7.04 4.83
CA GLU A 103 0.71 -7.57 3.75
C GLU A 103 -0.75 -7.43 4.14
N VAL A 104 -1.56 -6.89 3.23
CA VAL A 104 -3.01 -6.76 3.36
C VAL A 104 -3.71 -7.70 2.41
#